data_AF-A0A810MV60-F1
#
_entry.id   AF-A0A810MV60-F1
#
_cell.length_a   1.000
_cell.length_b   1.000
_cell.length_c   1.000
_cell.angle_alpha   90.00
_cell.angle_beta   90.00
_cell.angle_gamma   90.00
#
_symmetry.space_group_name_H-M   'P 1'
#
loop_
_entity.id
_entity.type
_entity.pdbx_description
1 polymer ?
#
loop_
_entity_poly.entity_id
_entity_poly.type
_entity_poly.pdbx_seq_one_letter_code
_entity_poly.pdbx_strand_id
1 'polypeptide(L)'
;MTRGTPGIRSGMSEVAAVVDNWAGRNVLVVGDAMLDEWRFADTDRLCREAPAPVLTLRHRRASAGGAANTAVNVAALGGRATLVAPVGADTAGGEIRACLDRAGVRDHTLLRPDHPTPVKRRLLAADQILVREDEGGPAGPLPDDAVRLLLDALAGAADEVTGPGAALVICDYGLGALPGPVRAWLLAHRHSFDTVALDAHDLDAWRGLAPTVVTPSLGEAHAALRPGSGPPPAVRRGHRAGRRTGWRSPSRTCRNYGGGPGPRSSRSLSTSTEPWSATASGARTAATPTRCRRATRSAPGTPIWPRSRWP
;
A
#
# COMPACT_ATOMS: atom_id res chain seq x y z
N MET A 1 -27.08 -7.10 38.69
CA MET A 1 -25.78 -7.68 38.32
C MET A 1 -25.83 -8.09 36.85
N THR A 2 -25.50 -7.17 35.96
CA THR A 2 -25.44 -7.41 34.50
C THR A 2 -24.11 -8.07 34.17
N ARG A 3 -24.15 -9.36 33.80
CA ARG A 3 -22.98 -10.09 33.30
C ARG A 3 -22.58 -9.49 31.95
N GLY A 4 -21.46 -8.78 31.91
CA GLY A 4 -20.86 -8.27 30.67
C GLY A 4 -20.36 -9.41 29.78
N THR A 5 -20.60 -9.27 28.47
CA THR A 5 -20.25 -10.23 27.42
C THR A 5 -18.73 -10.46 27.37
N PRO A 6 -18.20 -11.69 27.56
CA PRO A 6 -16.75 -11.94 27.69
C PRO A 6 -15.94 -11.83 26.39
N GLY A 7 -16.58 -11.73 25.22
CA GLY A 7 -15.91 -11.94 23.93
C GLY A 7 -15.12 -10.76 23.35
N ILE A 8 -15.47 -9.52 23.69
CA ILE A 8 -14.91 -8.33 22.99
C ILE A 8 -13.53 -7.94 23.56
N ARG A 9 -13.31 -8.13 24.87
CA ARG A 9 -12.05 -7.74 25.52
C ARG A 9 -10.87 -8.65 25.14
N SER A 10 -11.13 -9.91 24.81
CA SER A 10 -10.11 -10.88 24.40
C SER A 10 -9.54 -10.59 23.00
N GLY A 11 -10.37 -10.10 22.07
CA GLY A 11 -9.92 -9.79 20.70
C GLY A 11 -9.07 -8.53 20.62
N MET A 12 -9.38 -7.50 21.42
CA MET A 12 -8.59 -6.25 21.44
C MET A 12 -7.17 -6.46 22.00
N SER A 13 -6.99 -7.35 22.99
CA SER A 13 -5.65 -7.70 23.50
C SER A 13 -4.83 -8.50 22.50
N GLU A 14 -5.46 -9.35 21.68
CA GLU A 14 -4.78 -10.13 20.65
C GLU A 14 -4.35 -9.25 19.48
N VAL A 15 -5.21 -8.33 19.04
CA VAL A 15 -4.86 -7.33 18.01
C VAL A 15 -3.76 -6.40 18.49
N ALA A 16 -3.82 -5.93 19.74
CA ALA A 16 -2.76 -5.11 20.31
C ALA A 16 -1.41 -5.84 20.32
N ALA A 17 -1.39 -7.12 20.73
CA ALA A 17 -0.18 -7.94 20.71
C ALA A 17 0.38 -8.14 19.29
N VAL A 18 -0.48 -8.26 18.27
CA VAL A 18 -0.05 -8.30 16.87
C VAL A 18 0.56 -6.98 16.44
N VAL A 19 -0.04 -5.84 16.80
CA VAL A 19 0.51 -4.50 16.51
C VAL A 19 1.86 -4.31 17.19
N ASP A 20 2.00 -4.69 18.46
CA ASP A 20 3.27 -4.59 19.20
C ASP A 20 4.40 -5.39 18.54
N ASN A 21 4.08 -6.51 17.87
CA ASN A 21 5.05 -7.34 17.16
C ASN A 21 5.62 -6.72 15.88
N TRP A 22 5.04 -5.62 15.39
CA TRP A 22 5.58 -4.85 14.26
C TRP A 22 6.75 -3.96 14.65
N ALA A 23 6.88 -3.62 15.94
CA ALA A 23 7.92 -2.74 16.42
C ALA A 23 9.32 -3.19 15.96
N GLY A 24 9.97 -2.36 15.14
CA GLY A 24 11.33 -2.60 14.65
C GLY A 24 11.47 -3.68 13.57
N ARG A 25 10.38 -4.23 13.01
CA ARG A 25 10.45 -5.17 11.88
C ARG A 25 10.99 -4.49 10.63
N ASN A 26 12.00 -5.07 9.99
CA ASN A 26 12.55 -4.56 8.73
C ASN A 26 11.70 -5.07 7.56
N VAL A 27 11.12 -4.17 6.77
CA VAL A 27 10.26 -4.54 5.64
C VAL A 27 10.70 -3.80 4.40
N LEU A 28 11.08 -4.55 3.37
CA LEU A 28 11.29 -4.05 2.03
C LEU A 28 9.97 -4.10 1.28
N VAL A 29 9.50 -2.96 0.80
CA VAL A 29 8.34 -2.85 -0.07
C VAL A 29 8.84 -2.49 -1.46
N VAL A 30 8.40 -3.24 -2.47
CA VAL A 30 8.76 -3.01 -3.87
C VAL A 30 7.53 -3.08 -4.75
N GLY A 31 7.38 -2.14 -5.68
CA GLY A 31 6.31 -2.23 -6.68
C GLY A 31 5.74 -0.90 -7.15
N ASP A 32 4.50 -0.95 -7.59
CA ASP A 32 3.81 0.19 -8.21
C ASP A 32 3.39 1.23 -7.15
N ALA A 33 4.05 2.39 -7.16
CA ALA A 33 3.68 3.54 -6.36
C ALA A 33 2.73 4.46 -7.13
N MET A 34 1.71 4.98 -6.45
CA MET A 34 0.74 5.91 -7.02
C MET A 34 0.30 6.92 -5.98
N LEU A 35 -0.31 8.02 -6.42
CA LEU A 35 -0.90 9.02 -5.54
C LEU A 35 -2.40 8.77 -5.41
N ASP A 36 -2.88 8.55 -4.18
CA ASP A 36 -4.31 8.60 -3.89
C ASP A 36 -4.70 10.04 -3.53
N GLU A 37 -5.64 10.61 -4.28
CA GLU A 37 -6.08 11.98 -4.07
C GLU A 37 -7.59 12.04 -3.80
N TRP A 38 -7.96 12.71 -2.72
CA TRP A 38 -9.34 12.91 -2.29
C TRP A 38 -9.72 14.36 -2.45
N ARG A 39 -10.76 14.62 -3.24
CA ARG A 39 -11.30 15.95 -3.55
C ARG A 39 -12.67 16.08 -2.93
N PHE A 40 -12.77 16.89 -1.88
CA PHE A 40 -14.01 17.11 -1.16
C PHE A 40 -14.71 18.34 -1.70
N ALA A 41 -15.91 18.16 -2.22
CA ALA A 41 -16.70 19.20 -2.86
C ALA A 41 -18.11 19.26 -2.28
N ASP A 42 -18.73 20.43 -2.38
CA ASP A 42 -20.16 20.59 -2.15
C ASP A 42 -20.90 20.59 -3.50
N THR A 43 -22.18 20.23 -3.45
CA THR A 43 -23.09 20.31 -4.60
C THR A 43 -24.41 20.94 -4.19
N ASP A 44 -24.84 21.97 -4.94
CA ASP A 44 -26.08 22.73 -4.67
C ASP A 44 -26.95 22.90 -5.92
N ARG A 45 -26.44 22.54 -7.10
CA ARG A 45 -27.11 22.73 -8.39
C ARG A 45 -26.68 21.70 -9.41
N LEU A 46 -27.50 21.57 -10.46
CA LEU A 46 -27.20 20.77 -11.64
C LEU A 46 -26.66 21.65 -12.77
N CYS A 47 -25.88 21.05 -13.68
CA CYS A 47 -25.43 21.68 -14.91
C CYS A 47 -26.62 22.07 -15.80
N ARG A 48 -26.47 23.13 -16.61
CA ARG A 48 -27.49 23.51 -17.60
C ARG A 48 -27.43 22.60 -18.83
N GLU A 49 -26.26 22.03 -19.09
CA GLU A 49 -25.89 21.28 -20.29
C GLU A 49 -26.23 19.79 -20.19
N ALA A 50 -26.31 19.24 -18.97
CA ALA A 50 -26.55 17.82 -18.71
C ALA A 50 -27.12 17.61 -17.29
N PRO A 51 -27.83 16.50 -17.02
CA PRO A 51 -28.30 16.14 -15.68
C PRO A 51 -27.14 15.65 -14.79
N ALA A 52 -26.14 16.49 -14.58
CA ALA A 52 -24.95 16.23 -13.78
C ALA A 52 -24.81 17.29 -12.67
N PRO A 53 -24.29 16.93 -11.48
CA PRO A 53 -24.08 17.88 -10.40
C PRO A 53 -22.93 18.83 -10.72
N VAL A 54 -23.08 20.11 -10.38
CA VAL A 54 -21.95 21.04 -10.30
C VAL A 54 -21.27 20.85 -8.96
N LEU A 55 -19.96 20.63 -8.99
CA LEU A 55 -19.14 20.39 -7.79
C LEU A 55 -18.26 21.62 -7.50
N THR A 56 -18.38 22.15 -6.28
CA THR A 56 -17.51 23.23 -5.79
C THR A 56 -16.48 22.65 -4.84
N LEU A 57 -15.22 22.55 -5.30
CA LEU A 57 -14.12 21.99 -4.50
C LEU A 57 -13.86 22.82 -3.24
N ARG A 58 -13.82 22.18 -2.08
CA ARG A 58 -13.53 22.80 -0.78
C ARG A 58 -12.10 22.56 -0.35
N HIS A 59 -11.68 21.30 -0.38
CA HIS A 59 -10.31 20.94 -0.05
C HIS A 59 -9.89 19.66 -0.75
N ARG A 60 -8.57 19.47 -0.77
CA ARG A 60 -7.89 18.35 -1.38
C ARG A 60 -7.01 17.69 -0.33
N ARG A 61 -7.00 16.36 -0.30
CA ARG A 61 -6.07 15.57 0.51
C ARG A 61 -5.33 14.57 -0.36
N ALA A 62 -4.01 14.62 -0.31
CA ALA A 62 -3.13 13.65 -0.95
C ALA A 62 -2.63 12.61 0.06
N SER A 63 -2.53 11.37 -0.39
CA SER A 63 -1.95 10.24 0.35
C SER A 63 -1.14 9.35 -0.58
N ALA A 64 -0.13 8.69 -0.03
CA ALA A 64 0.55 7.62 -0.73
C ALA A 64 -0.46 6.51 -1.08
N GLY A 65 -0.33 5.94 -2.28
CA GLY A 65 -1.13 4.84 -2.82
C GLY A 65 -0.23 3.68 -3.27
N GLY A 66 -0.83 2.50 -3.45
CA GLY A 66 -0.11 1.29 -3.89
C GLY A 66 1.05 0.89 -2.96
N ALA A 67 2.20 0.56 -3.53
CA ALA A 67 3.41 0.18 -2.78
C ALA A 67 3.81 1.25 -1.74
N ALA A 68 3.64 2.54 -2.08
CA ALA A 68 3.94 3.64 -1.16
C ALA A 68 2.98 3.66 0.05
N ASN A 69 1.69 3.36 -0.15
CA ASN A 69 0.74 3.23 0.96
C ASN A 69 1.11 2.07 1.89
N THR A 70 1.50 0.93 1.30
CA THR A 70 1.97 -0.24 2.06
C THR A 70 3.16 0.13 2.95
N ALA A 71 4.16 0.83 2.42
CA ALA A 71 5.31 1.28 3.20
C ALA A 71 4.92 2.25 4.33
N VAL A 72 4.02 3.22 4.06
CA VAL A 72 3.49 4.14 5.07
C VAL A 72 2.74 3.39 6.18
N ASN A 73 1.94 2.38 5.83
CA ASN A 73 1.21 1.58 6.82
C ASN A 73 2.14 0.73 7.69
N VAL A 74 3.20 0.15 7.11
CA VAL A 74 4.22 -0.56 7.88
C VAL A 74 4.89 0.38 8.90
N ALA A 75 5.24 1.60 8.48
CA ALA A 75 5.83 2.59 9.38
C ALA A 75 4.84 3.03 10.48
N ALA A 76 3.56 3.21 10.14
CA ALA A 76 2.50 3.56 11.10
C ALA A 76 2.27 2.46 12.15
N LEU A 77 2.54 1.19 11.82
CA LEU A 77 2.49 0.06 12.74
C LEU A 77 3.77 -0.07 13.60
N GLY A 78 4.77 0.80 13.42
CA GLY A 78 6.04 0.76 14.17
C GLY A 78 7.15 -0.06 13.50
N GLY A 79 6.92 -0.55 12.28
CA GLY A 79 7.95 -1.20 11.47
C GLY A 79 8.94 -0.19 10.86
N ARG A 80 10.07 -0.71 10.40
CA ARG A 80 11.07 0.02 9.60
C ARG A 80 10.86 -0.33 8.13
N ALA A 81 10.15 0.54 7.43
CA ALA A 81 9.83 0.36 6.02
C ALA A 81 10.90 0.99 5.12
N THR A 82 11.29 0.24 4.09
CA THR A 82 12.09 0.71 2.95
C THR A 82 11.27 0.54 1.69
N LEU A 83 11.12 1.58 0.88
CA LEU A 83 10.37 1.53 -0.38
C LEU A 83 11.30 1.65 -1.59
N VAL A 84 11.16 0.73 -2.54
CA VAL A 84 11.76 0.81 -3.87
C VAL A 84 10.64 0.83 -4.92
N ALA A 85 10.47 1.94 -5.62
CA ALA A 85 9.45 2.10 -6.65
C ALA A 85 9.86 3.18 -7.67
N PRO A 86 9.54 3.02 -8.97
CA PRO A 86 9.60 4.14 -9.90
C PRO A 86 8.50 5.15 -9.57
N VAL A 87 8.83 6.43 -9.64
CA VAL A 87 7.93 7.56 -9.40
C VAL A 87 8.21 8.62 -10.46
N GLY A 88 7.19 9.30 -10.96
CA GLY A 88 7.36 10.36 -11.95
C GLY A 88 8.15 11.55 -11.40
N ALA A 89 8.92 12.21 -12.27
CA ALA A 89 9.56 13.50 -11.93
C ALA A 89 8.55 14.66 -12.05
N ASP A 90 7.43 14.55 -11.33
CA ASP A 90 6.27 15.43 -11.41
C ASP A 90 5.73 15.82 -10.02
N THR A 91 4.65 16.62 -10.00
CA THR A 91 4.05 17.10 -8.74
C THR A 91 3.53 15.93 -7.89
N ALA A 92 2.87 14.95 -8.51
CA ALA A 92 2.33 13.81 -7.79
C ALA A 92 3.44 12.94 -7.18
N GLY A 93 4.55 12.78 -7.90
CA GLY A 93 5.73 12.08 -7.40
C GLY A 93 6.38 12.80 -6.21
N GLY A 94 6.47 14.14 -6.29
CA GLY A 94 6.89 14.96 -5.16
C GLY A 94 6.00 14.79 -3.92
N GLU A 95 4.69 14.69 -4.11
CA GLU A 95 3.73 14.47 -3.01
C GLU A 95 3.81 13.06 -2.41
N ILE A 96 4.05 12.02 -3.21
CA ILE A 96 4.34 10.68 -2.70
C ILE A 96 5.56 10.73 -1.79
N ARG A 97 6.67 11.31 -2.26
CA ARG A 97 7.91 11.41 -1.47
C ARG A 97 7.72 12.20 -0.17
N ALA A 98 6.93 13.28 -0.20
CA ALA A 98 6.54 14.01 1.01
C ALA A 98 5.65 13.20 1.97
N CYS A 99 4.88 12.22 1.49
CA CYS A 99 4.18 11.27 2.34
C CYS A 99 5.14 10.27 2.99
N LEU A 100 6.13 9.76 2.23
CA LEU A 100 7.15 8.83 2.71
C LEU A 100 8.00 9.46 3.82
N ASP A 101 8.48 10.68 3.60
CA ASP A 101 9.28 11.44 4.55
C ASP A 101 8.54 11.67 5.88
N ARG A 102 7.29 12.16 5.81
CA ARG A 102 6.44 12.35 7.00
C ARG A 102 6.17 11.06 7.78
N ALA A 103 6.16 9.92 7.09
CA ALA A 103 5.95 8.62 7.70
C ALA A 103 7.26 7.98 8.21
N GLY A 104 8.43 8.56 7.93
CA GLY A 104 9.72 7.97 8.29
C GLY A 104 10.09 6.73 7.47
N VAL A 105 9.56 6.60 6.25
CA VAL A 105 9.90 5.52 5.32
C VAL A 105 11.25 5.82 4.67
N ARG A 106 12.14 4.82 4.56
CA ARG A 106 13.38 4.94 3.79
C ARG A 106 13.04 4.93 2.30
N ASP A 107 13.25 6.07 1.66
CA ASP A 107 12.84 6.34 0.28
C ASP A 107 13.97 6.05 -0.71
N HIS A 108 13.86 4.92 -1.42
CA HIS A 108 14.69 4.55 -2.57
C HIS A 108 13.90 4.65 -3.88
N THR A 109 12.97 5.60 -3.97
CA THR A 109 12.20 5.82 -5.20
C THR A 109 13.08 6.33 -6.35
N LEU A 110 12.86 5.79 -7.55
CA LEU A 110 13.56 6.16 -8.76
C LEU A 110 12.73 7.19 -9.54
N LEU A 111 13.22 8.43 -9.63
CA LEU A 111 12.54 9.49 -10.39
C LEU A 111 12.63 9.25 -11.91
N ARG A 112 11.49 9.21 -12.58
CA ARG A 112 11.36 8.94 -14.01
C ARG A 112 10.59 10.07 -14.72
N PRO A 113 11.26 10.97 -15.46
CA PRO A 113 10.58 12.03 -16.21
C PRO A 113 9.66 11.51 -17.33
N ASP A 114 9.95 10.32 -17.85
CA ASP A 114 9.26 9.65 -18.94
C ASP A 114 8.13 8.71 -18.48
N HIS A 115 7.95 8.54 -17.17
CA HIS A 115 6.87 7.76 -16.58
C HIS A 115 6.10 8.61 -15.56
N PRO A 116 5.00 9.27 -15.98
CA PRO A 116 4.17 10.06 -15.07
C PRO A 116 3.69 9.23 -13.88
N THR A 117 3.66 9.85 -12.70
CA THR A 117 3.15 9.22 -11.49
C THR A 117 1.66 8.93 -11.64
N PRO A 118 1.20 7.67 -11.50
CA PRO A 118 -0.23 7.36 -11.54
C PRO A 118 -0.97 8.04 -10.39
N VAL A 119 -2.15 8.59 -10.66
CA VAL A 119 -2.99 9.26 -9.67
C VAL A 119 -4.40 8.68 -9.69
N LYS A 120 -4.91 8.31 -8.52
CA LYS A 120 -6.29 7.84 -8.32
C LYS A 120 -7.07 8.91 -7.57
N ARG A 121 -7.80 9.74 -8.31
CA ARG A 121 -8.61 10.85 -7.79
C ARG A 121 -10.01 10.39 -7.47
N ARG A 122 -10.46 10.62 -6.24
CA ARG A 122 -11.83 10.39 -5.80
C ARG A 122 -12.45 11.75 -5.52
N LEU A 123 -13.48 12.11 -6.28
CA LEU A 123 -14.28 13.30 -6.03
C LEU A 123 -15.47 12.92 -5.17
N LEU A 124 -15.62 13.60 -4.04
CA LEU A 124 -16.63 13.35 -3.04
C LEU A 124 -17.55 14.56 -2.90
N ALA A 125 -18.84 14.31 -2.73
CA ALA A 125 -19.79 15.28 -2.22
C ALA A 125 -20.81 14.58 -1.33
N ALA A 126 -21.27 15.27 -0.27
CA ALA A 126 -22.17 14.70 0.74
C ALA A 126 -21.69 13.31 1.24
N ASP A 127 -20.39 13.19 1.52
CA ASP A 127 -19.71 11.96 1.97
C ASP A 127 -19.83 10.75 1.03
N GLN A 128 -20.21 10.97 -0.23
CA GLN A 128 -20.29 9.93 -1.26
C GLN A 128 -19.24 10.17 -2.34
N ILE A 129 -18.57 9.10 -2.79
CA ILE A 129 -17.73 9.15 -3.99
C ILE A 129 -18.64 9.26 -5.20
N LEU A 130 -18.57 10.38 -5.90
CA LEU A 130 -19.35 10.63 -7.11
C LEU A 130 -18.60 10.16 -8.36
N VAL A 131 -17.30 10.43 -8.42
CA VAL A 131 -16.45 10.10 -9.57
C VAL A 131 -15.11 9.60 -9.07
N ARG A 132 -14.60 8.56 -9.72
CA ARG A 132 -13.19 8.18 -9.66
C ARG A 132 -12.54 8.44 -11.01
N GLU A 133 -11.51 9.27 -10.99
CA GLU A 133 -10.66 9.55 -12.13
C GLU A 133 -9.31 8.88 -11.90
N ASP A 134 -8.90 8.07 -12.86
CA ASP A 134 -7.61 7.40 -12.87
C ASP A 134 -6.73 8.10 -13.92
N GLU A 135 -5.72 8.84 -13.48
CA GLU A 135 -4.67 9.41 -14.33
C GLU A 135 -3.43 8.52 -14.28
N GLY A 136 -2.76 8.35 -15.41
CA GLY A 136 -1.63 7.43 -15.53
C GLY A 136 -2.12 5.98 -15.62
N GLY A 137 -1.80 5.34 -16.75
CA GLY A 137 -1.98 3.91 -16.98
C GLY A 137 -0.63 3.20 -17.00
N PRO A 138 -0.60 1.91 -17.40
CA PRO A 138 0.66 1.22 -17.66
C PRO A 138 1.47 2.02 -18.68
N ALA A 139 2.58 2.61 -18.26
CA ALA A 139 3.42 3.47 -19.11
C ALA A 139 4.29 2.65 -20.09
N GLY A 140 3.96 1.38 -20.31
CA GLY A 140 4.84 0.40 -20.93
C GLY A 140 5.98 -0.05 -19.99
N PRO A 141 6.82 -0.99 -20.43
CA PRO A 141 7.96 -1.42 -19.64
C PRO A 141 8.96 -0.27 -19.44
N LEU A 142 9.58 -0.22 -18.26
CA LEU A 142 10.70 0.69 -18.00
C LEU A 142 11.82 0.46 -19.03
N PRO A 143 12.47 1.53 -19.55
CA PRO A 143 13.70 1.43 -20.34
C PRO A 143 14.81 0.66 -19.62
N ASP A 144 15.71 0.02 -20.38
CA ASP A 144 16.76 -0.86 -19.84
C ASP A 144 17.68 -0.17 -18.82
N ASP A 145 18.03 1.11 -19.05
CA ASP A 145 18.83 1.90 -18.12
C ASP A 145 18.11 2.14 -16.80
N ALA A 146 16.80 2.39 -16.86
CA ALA A 146 15.97 2.55 -15.67
C ALA A 146 15.75 1.22 -14.94
N VAL A 147 15.62 0.11 -15.66
CA VAL A 147 15.59 -1.23 -15.05
C VAL A 147 16.89 -1.50 -14.29
N ARG A 148 18.05 -1.14 -14.87
CA ARG A 148 19.34 -1.28 -14.19
C ARG A 148 19.41 -0.44 -12.91
N LEU A 149 19.01 0.83 -12.98
CA LEU A 149 18.99 1.70 -11.80
C LEU A 149 18.03 1.20 -10.72
N LEU A 150 16.88 0.65 -11.11
CA LEU A 150 15.92 0.07 -10.19
C LEU A 150 16.47 -1.20 -9.53
N LEU A 151 17.20 -2.04 -10.27
CA LEU A 151 17.90 -3.21 -9.72
C LEU A 151 19.02 -2.80 -8.75
N ASP A 152 19.79 -1.77 -9.07
CA ASP A 152 20.84 -1.24 -8.18
C ASP A 152 20.22 -0.73 -6.86
N ALA A 153 19.13 0.03 -6.94
CA ALA A 153 18.38 0.50 -5.77
C ALA A 153 17.77 -0.66 -4.96
N LEU A 154 17.23 -1.67 -5.65
CA LEU A 154 16.65 -2.86 -5.02
C LEU A 154 17.71 -3.69 -4.28
N ALA A 155 18.90 -3.85 -4.86
CA ALA A 155 20.00 -4.54 -4.22
C ALA A 155 20.47 -3.80 -2.95
N GLY A 156 20.69 -2.49 -3.04
CA GLY A 156 21.09 -1.68 -1.88
C GLY A 156 20.02 -1.69 -0.77
N ALA A 157 18.74 -1.56 -1.13
CA ALA A 157 17.64 -1.63 -0.18
C ALA A 157 17.49 -3.02 0.48
N ALA A 158 17.77 -4.10 -0.25
CA ALA A 158 17.77 -5.45 0.30
C ALA A 158 18.91 -5.66 1.31
N ASP A 159 20.09 -5.07 1.07
CA ASP A 159 21.20 -5.12 2.03
C ASP A 159 20.87 -4.36 3.34
N GLU A 160 20.03 -3.32 3.28
CA GLU A 160 19.52 -2.61 4.46
C GLU A 160 18.45 -3.39 5.23
N VAL A 161 17.74 -4.31 4.57
CA VAL A 161 16.61 -5.08 5.13
C VAL A 161 17.07 -6.52 5.36
N THR A 162 17.85 -6.69 6.42
CA THR A 162 18.43 -7.98 6.80
C THR A 162 18.10 -8.37 8.25
N GLY A 163 18.42 -9.62 8.59
CA GLY A 163 18.28 -10.19 9.92
C GLY A 163 16.95 -10.92 10.16
N PRO A 164 16.79 -11.52 11.36
CA PRO A 164 15.61 -12.30 11.70
C PRO A 164 14.33 -11.46 11.58
N GLY A 165 13.34 -11.99 10.87
CA GLY A 165 12.07 -11.33 10.61
C GLY A 165 12.09 -10.29 9.51
N ALA A 166 13.12 -10.26 8.66
CA ALA A 166 13.13 -9.46 7.44
C ALA A 166 12.00 -9.92 6.52
N ALA A 167 11.21 -8.96 6.04
CA ALA A 167 10.07 -9.22 5.17
C ALA A 167 10.18 -8.47 3.85
N LEU A 168 9.67 -9.10 2.79
CA LEU A 168 9.50 -8.52 1.47
C LEU A 168 8.00 -8.42 1.16
N VAL A 169 7.55 -7.24 0.74
CA VAL A 169 6.20 -7.03 0.23
C VAL A 169 6.30 -6.57 -1.21
N ILE A 170 5.69 -7.34 -2.11
CA ILE A 170 5.66 -7.08 -3.55
C ILE A 170 4.26 -6.58 -3.90
N CYS A 171 4.17 -5.39 -4.48
CA CYS A 171 2.92 -4.76 -4.92
C CYS A 171 2.92 -4.59 -6.45
N ASP A 172 2.38 -5.57 -7.18
CA ASP A 172 2.34 -5.58 -8.66
C ASP A 172 0.92 -5.33 -9.19
N TYR A 173 0.59 -4.06 -9.39
CA TYR A 173 -0.70 -3.63 -9.92
C TYR A 173 -0.69 -3.45 -11.43
N GLY A 174 0.32 -4.00 -12.12
CA GLY A 174 0.43 -3.93 -13.57
C GLY A 174 0.66 -2.53 -14.12
N LEU A 175 1.21 -1.60 -13.32
CA LEU A 175 1.54 -0.23 -13.79
C LEU A 175 2.95 -0.15 -14.41
N GLY A 176 3.72 -1.24 -14.33
CA GLY A 176 4.99 -1.40 -15.03
C GLY A 176 6.23 -1.28 -14.15
N ALA A 177 6.10 -1.14 -12.82
CA ALA A 177 7.24 -1.03 -11.92
C ALA A 177 8.07 -2.32 -11.82
N LEU A 178 7.48 -3.47 -12.14
CA LEU A 178 8.09 -4.79 -11.95
C LEU A 178 8.27 -5.51 -13.30
N PRO A 179 9.14 -5.03 -14.21
CA PRO A 179 9.42 -5.71 -15.46
C PRO A 179 10.16 -7.04 -15.22
N GLY A 180 10.23 -7.86 -16.26
CA GLY A 180 10.80 -9.22 -16.21
C GLY A 180 12.13 -9.36 -15.45
N PRO A 181 13.15 -8.50 -15.70
CA PRO A 181 14.42 -8.55 -14.98
C PRO A 181 14.29 -8.32 -13.47
N VAL A 182 13.42 -7.38 -13.05
CA VAL A 182 13.15 -7.09 -11.64
C VAL A 182 12.43 -8.26 -10.98
N ARG A 183 11.42 -8.84 -11.66
CA ARG A 183 10.75 -10.05 -11.16
C ARG A 183 11.73 -11.21 -11.00
N ALA A 184 12.57 -11.45 -12.00
CA ALA A 184 13.59 -12.51 -11.96
C ALA A 184 14.55 -12.32 -10.79
N TRP A 185 14.98 -11.09 -10.52
CA TRP A 185 15.81 -10.76 -9.37
C TRP A 185 15.08 -11.07 -8.05
N LEU A 186 13.82 -10.66 -7.91
CA LEU A 186 13.02 -10.92 -6.70
C LEU A 186 12.82 -12.42 -6.45
N LEU A 187 12.55 -13.20 -7.50
CA LEU A 187 12.47 -14.66 -7.41
C LEU A 187 13.79 -15.28 -6.93
N ALA A 188 14.92 -14.81 -7.44
CA ALA A 188 16.24 -15.30 -7.06
C ALA A 188 16.59 -14.97 -5.60
N HIS A 189 16.17 -13.82 -5.10
CA HIS A 189 16.52 -13.33 -3.75
C HIS A 189 15.43 -13.54 -2.70
N ARG A 190 14.32 -14.20 -3.04
CA ARG A 190 13.20 -14.46 -2.11
C ARG A 190 13.63 -15.14 -0.81
N HIS A 191 14.69 -15.95 -0.86
CA HIS A 191 15.19 -16.73 0.27
C HIS A 191 15.95 -15.88 1.32
N SER A 192 16.28 -14.63 0.99
CA SER A 192 16.85 -13.66 1.93
C SER A 192 15.81 -13.08 2.91
N PHE A 193 14.52 -13.38 2.69
CA PHE A 193 13.41 -12.88 3.49
C PHE A 193 12.66 -14.03 4.15
N ASP A 194 12.36 -13.89 5.44
CA ASP A 194 11.60 -14.88 6.22
C ASP A 194 10.12 -14.87 5.82
N THR A 195 9.62 -13.70 5.43
CA THR A 195 8.24 -13.51 5.00
C THR A 195 8.20 -12.80 3.66
N VAL A 196 7.49 -13.38 2.70
CA VAL A 196 7.22 -12.75 1.40
C VAL A 196 5.71 -12.59 1.24
N ALA A 197 5.25 -11.36 1.17
CA ALA A 197 3.86 -11.02 0.86
C ALA A 197 3.74 -10.57 -0.60
N LEU A 198 2.75 -11.10 -1.30
CA LEU A 198 2.46 -10.74 -2.69
C LEU A 198 1.05 -10.17 -2.80
N ASP A 199 0.97 -8.94 -3.27
CA ASP A 199 -0.26 -8.28 -3.68
C ASP A 199 -0.13 -7.96 -5.17
N ALA A 200 -0.81 -8.73 -6.03
CA ALA A 200 -0.62 -8.64 -7.48
C ALA A 200 -1.87 -8.94 -8.28
N HIS A 201 -2.08 -8.18 -9.36
CA HIS A 201 -3.19 -8.42 -10.30
C HIS A 201 -2.99 -9.66 -11.18
N ASP A 202 -1.75 -10.00 -11.53
CA ASP A 202 -1.40 -11.21 -12.27
C ASP A 202 -0.54 -12.15 -11.41
N LEU A 203 -1.19 -13.09 -10.72
CA LEU A 203 -0.51 -14.08 -9.89
C LEU A 203 0.30 -15.10 -10.70
N ASP A 204 -0.04 -15.32 -11.98
CA ASP A 204 0.68 -16.27 -12.83
C ASP A 204 2.07 -15.75 -13.20
N ALA A 205 2.24 -14.43 -13.31
CA ALA A 205 3.54 -13.78 -13.51
C ALA A 205 4.55 -14.04 -12.37
N TRP A 206 4.08 -14.46 -11.19
CA TRP A 206 4.88 -14.69 -9.99
C TRP A 206 5.08 -16.18 -9.66
N ARG A 207 4.82 -17.07 -10.61
CA ARG A 207 5.10 -18.51 -10.48
C ARG A 207 6.56 -18.75 -10.09
N GLY A 208 6.76 -19.53 -9.03
CA GLY A 208 8.08 -19.85 -8.49
C GLY A 208 8.55 -18.94 -7.36
N LEU A 209 7.87 -17.82 -7.08
CA LEU A 209 8.18 -16.95 -5.94
C LEU A 209 8.00 -17.67 -4.59
N ALA A 210 6.99 -18.55 -4.49
CA ALA A 210 6.58 -19.23 -3.25
C ALA A 210 6.34 -18.26 -2.07
N PRO A 211 5.41 -17.29 -2.22
CA PRO A 211 5.13 -16.30 -1.18
C PRO A 211 4.54 -16.96 0.08
N THR A 212 4.83 -16.38 1.23
CA THR A 212 4.25 -16.76 2.53
C THR A 212 2.78 -16.42 2.59
N VAL A 213 2.39 -15.27 2.01
CA VAL A 213 1.02 -14.80 1.94
C VAL A 213 0.75 -14.14 0.59
N VAL A 214 -0.44 -14.34 0.07
CA VAL A 214 -0.96 -13.64 -1.11
C VAL A 214 -2.26 -12.97 -0.73
N THR A 215 -2.50 -11.75 -1.18
CA THR A 215 -3.69 -10.95 -0.84
C THR A 215 -4.57 -10.67 -2.06
N PRO A 216 -5.10 -11.70 -2.75
CA PRO A 216 -5.85 -11.46 -3.96
C PRO A 216 -7.24 -10.88 -3.67
N SER A 217 -7.71 -10.04 -4.58
CA SER A 217 -9.14 -9.76 -4.72
C SER A 217 -9.90 -11.04 -5.12
N LEU A 218 -11.22 -11.06 -4.93
CA LEU A 218 -12.05 -12.20 -5.34
C LEU A 218 -11.87 -12.52 -6.84
N GLY A 219 -11.73 -11.50 -7.68
CA GLY A 219 -11.50 -11.65 -9.11
C GLY A 219 -10.16 -12.32 -9.43
N GLU A 220 -9.09 -11.87 -8.78
CA GLU A 220 -7.74 -12.45 -8.91
C GLU A 220 -7.69 -13.89 -8.41
N ALA A 221 -8.29 -14.18 -7.25
CA ALA A 221 -8.37 -15.53 -6.71
C ALA A 221 -9.13 -16.47 -7.66
N HIS A 222 -10.25 -16.01 -8.20
CA HIS A 222 -11.02 -16.80 -9.16
C HIS A 222 -10.24 -17.05 -10.45
N ALA A 223 -9.50 -16.06 -10.96
CA ALA A 223 -8.65 -16.22 -12.13
C ALA A 223 -7.55 -17.26 -11.90
N ALA A 224 -6.87 -17.22 -10.75
CA ALA A 224 -5.78 -18.15 -10.41
C ALA A 224 -6.25 -19.60 -10.20
N LEU A 225 -7.51 -19.81 -9.81
CA LEU A 225 -8.09 -21.14 -9.59
C LEU A 225 -8.66 -21.79 -10.86
N ARG A 226 -8.63 -21.10 -12.01
CA ARG A 226 -9.16 -21.65 -13.28
C ARG A 226 -8.29 -22.82 -13.76
N PRO A 227 -8.89 -23.99 -14.05
CA PRO A 227 -8.15 -25.13 -14.59
C PRO A 227 -7.63 -24.80 -15.99
N GLY A 228 -6.30 -24.69 -16.11
CA GLY A 228 -5.62 -24.32 -17.36
C GLY A 228 -4.19 -23.83 -17.17
N SER A 229 -3.83 -23.37 -15.97
CA SER A 229 -2.49 -22.92 -15.63
C SER A 229 -1.74 -24.01 -14.84
N GLY A 230 -1.59 -25.20 -15.46
CA GLY A 230 -0.75 -26.27 -14.92
C GLY A 230 0.70 -25.80 -14.71
N PRO A 231 1.49 -26.46 -13.84
CA PRO A 231 2.93 -26.20 -13.79
C PRO A 231 3.52 -26.39 -15.20
N PRO A 232 4.52 -25.59 -15.62
CA PRO A 232 5.19 -25.84 -16.89
C PRO A 232 5.67 -27.30 -16.94
N PRO A 233 5.62 -27.98 -18.10
CA PRO A 233 6.10 -29.34 -18.21
C PRO A 233 7.52 -29.37 -17.67
N ALA A 234 7.77 -30.25 -16.70
CA ALA A 234 9.09 -30.46 -16.15
C ALA A 234 10.05 -30.64 -17.32
N VAL A 235 11.00 -29.72 -17.47
CA VAL A 235 12.10 -29.90 -18.41
C VAL A 235 12.77 -31.19 -17.98
N ARG A 236 12.55 -32.28 -18.74
CA ARG A 236 13.33 -33.50 -18.62
C ARG A 236 14.76 -33.10 -18.98
N ARG A 237 15.55 -32.69 -17.97
CA ARG A 237 17.00 -32.73 -18.08
C ARG A 237 17.34 -34.16 -18.46
N GLY A 238 17.80 -34.35 -19.69
CA GLY A 238 18.32 -35.61 -20.17
C GLY A 238 19.53 -35.98 -19.33
N HIS A 239 19.31 -36.75 -18.27
CA HIS A 239 20.39 -37.45 -17.60
C HIS A 239 20.50 -38.85 -18.21
N ARG A 240 21.44 -38.99 -19.16
CA ARG A 240 22.06 -40.28 -19.43
C ARG A 240 22.85 -40.70 -18.19
N ALA A 241 22.43 -41.83 -17.63
CA ALA A 241 23.19 -42.87 -16.93
C ALA A 241 24.35 -42.47 -15.99
N GLY A 242 24.23 -42.82 -14.70
CA GLY A 242 25.38 -42.82 -13.80
C GLY A 242 25.14 -43.17 -12.33
N ARG A 243 24.69 -44.40 -12.04
CA ARG A 243 24.94 -45.19 -10.81
C ARG A 243 24.36 -44.74 -9.45
N ARG A 244 23.50 -45.64 -8.93
CA ARG A 244 23.24 -46.05 -7.53
C ARG A 244 23.80 -45.21 -6.37
N THR A 245 22.91 -44.71 -5.52
CA THR A 245 22.74 -44.95 -4.07
C THR A 245 21.67 -43.93 -3.61
N GLY A 246 20.43 -44.31 -3.30
CA GLY A 246 20.01 -44.99 -2.07
C GLY A 246 19.48 -43.98 -1.05
N TRP A 247 18.28 -43.42 -1.24
CA TRP A 247 17.53 -42.71 -0.18
C TRP A 247 16.02 -42.98 -0.31
N ARG A 248 15.40 -43.39 0.80
CA ARG A 248 14.00 -43.81 0.94
C ARG A 248 13.06 -42.61 0.97
N SER A 249 11.97 -42.67 0.22
CA SER A 249 10.77 -41.84 0.43
C SER A 249 9.89 -42.44 1.53
N PRO A 250 9.18 -41.61 2.32
CA PRO A 250 7.88 -41.98 2.85
C PRO A 250 6.79 -41.12 2.20
N SER A 251 5.90 -41.81 1.50
CA SER A 251 4.60 -41.33 1.06
C SER A 251 3.73 -40.97 2.27
N ARG A 252 3.09 -39.79 2.23
CA ARG A 252 1.87 -39.54 3.02
C ARG A 252 0.73 -39.21 2.07
N THR A 253 -0.25 -40.09 2.12
CA THR A 253 -1.49 -40.15 1.37
C THR A 253 -2.47 -39.08 1.83
N CYS A 254 -2.94 -38.26 0.90
CA CYS A 254 -4.15 -37.46 1.08
C CYS A 254 -5.37 -38.38 1.08
N ARG A 255 -6.13 -38.39 2.16
CA ARG A 255 -7.37 -39.15 2.30
C ARG A 255 -8.54 -38.19 2.05
N ASN A 256 -9.22 -38.36 0.94
CA ASN A 256 -10.50 -37.72 0.65
C ASN A 256 -11.57 -38.16 1.66
N TYR A 257 -12.33 -37.21 2.17
CA TYR A 257 -13.69 -37.44 2.65
C TYR A 257 -14.59 -36.34 2.08
N GLY A 258 -15.52 -36.74 1.22
CA GLY A 258 -16.71 -35.97 0.88
C GLY A 258 -17.85 -36.36 1.81
N GLY A 259 -18.73 -35.41 2.13
CA GLY A 259 -20.00 -35.68 2.80
C GLY A 259 -20.66 -34.47 3.47
N GLY A 260 -21.63 -33.86 2.78
CA GLY A 260 -22.87 -33.33 3.38
C GLY A 260 -22.91 -31.87 3.89
N PRO A 261 -24.01 -31.10 3.65
CA PRO A 261 -24.09 -29.67 3.92
C PRO A 261 -24.63 -29.32 5.33
N GLY A 262 -24.08 -28.27 5.95
CA GLY A 262 -24.52 -27.70 7.23
C GLY A 262 -24.17 -26.20 7.31
N PRO A 263 -24.86 -25.40 8.14
CA PRO A 263 -25.43 -24.13 7.70
C PRO A 263 -24.45 -22.96 7.60
N ARG A 264 -24.75 -22.12 6.61
CA ARG A 264 -24.17 -20.81 6.32
C ARG A 264 -24.15 -19.93 7.56
N SER A 265 -22.95 -19.47 7.95
CA SER A 265 -22.77 -18.16 8.55
C SER A 265 -21.41 -17.60 8.13
N SER A 266 -21.33 -17.10 6.90
CA SER A 266 -20.22 -16.24 6.48
C SER A 266 -20.41 -14.89 7.15
N ARG A 267 -19.74 -14.66 8.28
CA ARG A 267 -19.44 -13.30 8.72
C ARG A 267 -18.32 -12.78 7.84
N SER A 268 -18.66 -12.01 6.82
CA SER A 268 -17.68 -11.15 6.14
C SER A 268 -17.22 -10.09 7.13
N LEU A 269 -15.93 -10.11 7.49
CA LEU A 269 -15.27 -8.94 8.04
C LEU A 269 -15.12 -7.95 6.87
N SER A 270 -16.13 -7.11 6.68
CA SER A 270 -16.01 -5.90 5.88
C SER A 270 -15.13 -4.94 6.66
N THR A 271 -13.95 -4.63 6.15
CA THR A 271 -13.22 -3.42 6.52
C THR A 271 -13.99 -2.23 5.94
N SER A 272 -15.03 -1.80 6.64
CA SER A 272 -15.66 -0.50 6.41
C SER A 272 -14.66 0.57 6.86
N THR A 273 -14.03 1.24 5.91
CA THR A 273 -13.38 2.53 6.16
C THR A 273 -14.51 3.54 6.36
N GLU A 274 -14.98 3.68 7.60
CA GLU A 274 -15.91 4.76 7.95
C GLU A 274 -15.21 6.11 7.79
N PRO A 275 -15.87 7.12 7.20
CA PRO A 275 -15.33 8.47 7.12
C PRO A 275 -15.36 9.11 8.52
N TRP A 276 -14.18 9.46 9.01
CA TRP A 276 -14.00 10.19 10.28
C TRP A 276 -14.67 11.56 10.20
N SER A 277 -15.77 11.76 10.93
CA SER A 277 -16.39 13.06 11.17
C SER A 277 -15.82 13.66 12.46
N ALA A 278 -14.99 14.71 12.33
CA ALA A 278 -14.58 15.54 13.45
C ALA A 278 -15.50 16.77 13.54
N THR A 279 -16.69 16.62 14.09
CA THR A 279 -17.50 17.75 14.57
C THR A 279 -17.11 18.07 16.00
N ALA A 280 -16.16 18.99 16.17
CA ALA A 280 -15.93 19.67 17.44
C ALA A 280 -16.83 20.91 17.52
N SER A 281 -18.10 20.72 17.89
CA SER A 281 -18.94 21.79 18.44
C SER A 281 -19.26 21.46 19.89
N GLY A 282 -18.58 22.13 20.82
CA GLY A 282 -18.81 21.93 22.25
C GLY A 282 -18.03 22.93 23.08
N ALA A 283 -18.70 24.03 23.41
CA ALA A 283 -18.26 25.11 24.26
C ALA A 283 -17.59 24.64 25.57
N ARG A 284 -16.54 25.34 26.00
CA ARG A 284 -16.21 25.50 27.42
C ARG A 284 -15.76 26.93 27.70
N THR A 285 -16.63 27.60 28.43
CA THR A 285 -16.45 28.88 29.11
C THR A 285 -15.41 28.81 30.21
N ALA A 286 -14.58 29.86 30.27
CA ALA A 286 -14.05 30.57 31.43
C ALA A 286 -13.48 29.79 32.64
N ALA A 287 -12.16 29.91 32.83
CA ALA A 287 -11.55 30.41 34.07
C ALA A 287 -10.07 30.78 33.85
N THR A 288 -9.71 32.02 34.17
CA THR A 288 -8.34 32.54 34.38
C THR A 288 -8.29 33.05 35.84
N PRO A 289 -7.16 33.53 36.42
CA PRO A 289 -5.74 33.41 36.06
C PRO A 289 -4.84 33.08 37.29
N THR A 290 -3.57 32.68 37.08
CA THR A 290 -2.51 33.07 38.02
C THR A 290 -1.18 33.33 37.33
N ARG A 291 -0.76 34.60 37.48
CA ARG A 291 0.55 35.23 37.25
C ARG A 291 1.78 34.30 37.37
N CYS A 292 2.72 34.51 36.43
CA CYS A 292 4.06 34.95 36.83
C CYS A 292 4.66 35.91 35.79
N ARG A 293 5.14 37.06 36.28
CA ARG A 293 5.90 38.11 35.56
C ARG A 293 7.36 37.60 35.40
N ARG A 294 8.18 37.98 34.42
CA ARG A 294 8.77 39.29 34.07
C ARG A 294 9.59 39.07 32.78
N ALA A 295 9.44 39.90 31.74
CA ALA A 295 10.32 41.03 31.35
C ALA A 295 11.56 40.56 30.54
N THR A 296 11.95 41.10 29.37
CA THR A 296 11.86 42.47 28.83
C THR A 296 12.13 42.52 27.31
N ARG A 297 11.41 43.44 26.61
CA ARG A 297 11.80 44.41 25.54
C ARG A 297 12.53 43.87 24.27
N SER A 298 12.23 44.26 23.03
CA SER A 298 11.73 45.54 22.48
C SER A 298 11.15 45.38 21.05
N ALA A 299 10.08 46.12 20.76
CA ALA A 299 9.48 46.39 19.43
C ALA A 299 10.12 47.67 18.79
N PRO A 300 9.63 48.29 17.69
CA PRO A 300 8.48 47.97 16.81
C PRO A 300 8.72 48.16 15.29
N GLY A 301 7.74 47.79 14.45
CA GLY A 301 7.67 48.23 13.05
C GLY A 301 6.63 47.50 12.18
N THR A 302 5.39 48.00 12.15
CA THR A 302 4.44 47.92 11.02
C THR A 302 4.06 49.37 10.68
N PRO A 303 3.44 49.74 9.53
CA PRO A 303 2.59 48.96 8.60
C PRO A 303 2.98 49.18 7.10
N ILE A 304 2.34 48.60 6.08
CA ILE A 304 1.23 49.19 5.30
C ILE A 304 0.95 48.28 4.08
N TRP A 305 -0.33 47.99 3.82
CA TRP A 305 -0.85 47.46 2.54
C TRP A 305 -1.01 48.59 1.51
N PRO A 306 -0.99 48.28 0.20
CA PRO A 306 -2.19 48.64 -0.57
C PRO A 306 -2.66 47.57 -1.56
N ARG A 307 -3.97 47.67 -1.79
CA ARG A 307 -4.79 46.99 -2.81
C ARG A 307 -4.49 47.53 -4.21
N SER A 308 -4.53 46.67 -5.21
CA SER A 308 -4.79 46.98 -6.63
C SER A 308 -5.76 45.91 -7.16
N ARG A 309 -7.07 46.17 -7.23
CA ARG A 309 -7.83 46.62 -8.42
C ARG A 309 -7.16 46.29 -9.76
N TRP A 310 -7.81 45.39 -10.51
CA TRP A 310 -7.76 45.21 -11.96
C TRP A 310 -9.21 45.14 -12.46
N PRO A 311 -9.46 45.48 -13.74
CA PRO A 311 -10.71 46.04 -14.27
C PRO A 311 -11.92 45.11 -14.23
#